data_AF-L8Y984-F1
#
_entry.id   AF-L8Y984-F1
#
_cell.length_a   1.000
_cell.length_b   1.000
_cell.length_c   1.000
_cell.angle_alpha   90.00
_cell.angle_beta   90.00
_cell.angle_gamma   90.00
#
_symmetry.space_group_name_H-M   'P 1'
#
loop_
_entity.id
_entity.type
_entity.pdbx_description
1 polymer ?
#
loop_
_entity_poly.entity_id
_entity_poly.type
_entity_poly.pdbx_seq_one_letter_code
_entity_poly.pdbx_strand_id
1 'polypeptide(L)'
;MARLCQALVLLVATAALLSQRVQAWGSPKVVRAFQDIPKSYVYVEQALWFAMKEYNKASRDKYNFRVVEVLKTQEQVKWCEGAPQP
;
A
#
# COMPACT_ATOMS: atom_id res chain seq x y z
N MET A 1 20.26 39.24 25.55
CA MET A 1 20.51 37.79 25.67
C MET A 1 19.24 36.96 25.64
N ALA A 2 18.27 37.15 26.54
CA ALA A 2 17.06 36.31 26.61
C ALA A 2 16.22 36.22 25.30
N ARG A 3 16.07 37.32 24.55
CA ARG A 3 15.33 37.34 23.28
C ARG A 3 16.01 36.53 22.16
N LEU A 4 17.34 36.52 22.14
CA LEU A 4 18.13 35.73 21.18
C LEU A 4 18.01 34.23 21.52
N CYS A 5 18.05 33.88 22.80
CA CYS A 5 17.82 32.51 23.25
C CYS A 5 16.40 32.03 22.89
N GLN A 6 15.38 32.87 23.07
CA GLN A 6 14.00 32.54 22.68
C GLN A 6 13.84 32.34 21.17
N ALA A 7 14.44 33.21 20.36
CA ALA A 7 14.44 33.06 18.91
C ALA A 7 15.15 31.77 18.47
N LEU A 8 16.26 31.42 19.10
CA LEU A 8 17.01 30.20 18.82
C LEU A 8 16.19 28.95 19.17
N VAL A 9 15.50 28.96 20.32
CA VAL A 9 14.63 27.85 20.75
C VAL A 9 13.46 27.66 19.78
N LEU A 10 12.84 28.75 19.32
CA LEU A 10 11.76 28.69 18.31
C LEU A 10 12.26 28.14 16.98
N LEU A 11 13.48 28.51 16.56
CA LEU A 11 14.09 28.01 15.33
C LEU A 11 14.37 26.50 15.43
N VAL A 12 14.90 26.03 16.56
CA VAL A 12 15.17 24.61 16.79
C VAL A 12 13.86 23.80 16.86
N ALA A 13 12.82 24.33 17.51
CA ALA A 13 11.52 23.69 17.59
C ALA A 13 10.85 23.55 16.22
N THR A 14 10.91 24.60 15.40
CA THR A 14 10.36 24.57 14.02
C THR A 14 11.15 23.60 13.14
N ALA A 15 12.48 23.58 13.23
CA ALA A 15 13.30 22.61 12.51
C ALA A 15 13.01 21.16 12.92
N ALA A 16 12.82 20.89 14.22
CA ALA A 16 12.45 19.58 14.73
C ALA A 16 11.05 19.12 14.25
N LEU A 17 10.07 20.03 14.21
CA LEU A 17 8.73 19.71 13.73
C LEU A 17 8.74 19.38 12.22
N LEU A 18 9.49 20.14 11.44
CA LEU A 18 9.62 19.93 10.00
C LEU A 18 10.35 18.62 9.70
N SER A 19 11.40 18.29 10.44
CA SER A 19 12.13 17.02 10.26
C SER A 19 11.28 15.80 10.60
N GLN A 20 10.47 15.86 11.66
CA GLN A 20 9.51 14.80 12.00
C GLN A 20 8.47 14.58 10.90
N ARG A 21 7.95 15.66 10.28
CA ARG A 21 7.02 15.53 9.15
C ARG A 21 7.66 14.90 7.92
N VAL A 22 8.91 15.24 7.61
CA VAL A 22 9.64 14.66 6.47
C VAL A 22 9.90 13.16 6.70
N GLN A 23 10.26 12.76 7.91
CA GLN A 23 10.42 11.34 8.27
C GLN A 23 9.10 10.56 8.20
N ALA A 24 7.98 11.18 8.56
CA ALA A 24 6.65 10.57 8.44
C ALA A 24 6.15 10.46 7.00
N TRP A 25 6.53 11.39 6.12
CA TRP A 25 6.19 11.35 4.69
C TRP A 25 6.97 10.28 3.92
N GLY A 26 8.18 9.96 4.38
CA GLY A 26 9.05 8.95 3.80
C GLY A 26 8.94 7.55 4.42
N SER A 27 8.22 7.39 5.54
CA SER A 27 7.96 6.06 6.10
C SER A 27 6.94 5.37 5.22
N PRO A 28 7.30 4.32 4.45
CA PRO A 28 6.32 3.58 3.70
C PRO A 28 5.34 3.02 4.73
N LYS A 29 4.09 3.52 4.71
CA LYS A 29 2.96 2.88 5.38
C LYS A 29 3.16 1.38 5.17
N VAL A 30 3.44 0.63 6.23
CA VAL A 30 4.06 -0.71 6.18
C VAL A 30 3.11 -1.66 5.45
N VAL A 31 3.19 -1.59 4.14
CA VAL A 31 2.47 -2.36 3.16
C VAL A 31 3.50 -3.42 2.79
N ARG A 32 3.32 -4.60 3.38
CA ARG A 32 4.27 -5.72 3.30
C ARG A 32 4.59 -6.00 1.83
N ALA A 33 5.82 -6.43 1.54
CA ALA A 33 6.24 -6.68 0.17
C ALA A 33 5.27 -7.64 -0.55
N PHE A 34 5.02 -7.38 -1.83
CA PHE A 34 4.27 -8.31 -2.67
C PHE A 34 5.05 -9.61 -2.78
N GLN A 35 4.37 -10.72 -2.51
CA GLN A 35 4.93 -12.05 -2.65
C GLN A 35 4.36 -12.67 -3.93
N ASP A 36 5.24 -13.21 -4.77
CA ASP A 36 4.81 -13.95 -5.96
C ASP A 36 4.18 -15.27 -5.52
N ILE A 37 3.00 -15.57 -6.07
CA ILE A 37 2.27 -16.82 -5.79
C ILE A 37 2.04 -17.62 -7.08
N PRO A 38 1.90 -18.95 -7.01
CA PRO A 38 1.62 -19.75 -8.19
C PRO A 38 0.30 -19.36 -8.87
N LYS A 39 0.27 -19.37 -10.20
CA LYS A 39 -0.97 -19.11 -10.97
C LYS A 39 -2.07 -20.14 -10.70
N SER A 40 -1.69 -21.35 -10.35
CA SER A 40 -2.59 -22.46 -10.03
C SER A 40 -3.11 -22.45 -8.59
N TYR A 41 -2.82 -21.39 -7.82
CA TYR A 41 -3.25 -21.31 -6.43
C TYR A 41 -4.75 -21.01 -6.34
N VAL A 42 -5.48 -21.70 -5.45
CA VAL A 42 -6.96 -21.69 -5.41
C VAL A 42 -7.53 -20.28 -5.30
N TYR A 43 -6.90 -19.41 -4.49
CA TYR A 43 -7.39 -18.04 -4.32
C TYR A 43 -7.12 -17.15 -5.54
N VAL A 44 -6.15 -17.50 -6.40
CA VAL A 44 -5.90 -16.78 -7.65
C VAL A 44 -7.07 -16.95 -8.60
N GLU A 45 -7.58 -18.18 -8.76
CA GLU A 45 -8.73 -18.44 -9.63
C GLU A 45 -9.97 -17.71 -9.15
N GLN A 46 -10.22 -17.72 -7.83
CA GLN A 46 -11.35 -17.01 -7.22
C GLN A 46 -11.23 -15.49 -7.38
N ALA A 47 -10.04 -14.93 -7.12
CA ALA A 47 -9.77 -13.51 -7.29
C ALA A 47 -9.91 -13.10 -8.77
N LEU A 48 -9.44 -13.93 -9.69
CA LEU A 48 -9.54 -13.69 -11.13
C LEU A 48 -11.00 -13.71 -11.61
N TRP A 49 -11.80 -14.68 -11.14
CA TRP A 49 -13.22 -14.74 -11.45
C TRP A 49 -13.95 -13.49 -10.96
N PHE A 50 -13.69 -13.07 -9.72
CA PHE A 50 -14.28 -11.87 -9.15
C PHE A 50 -13.88 -10.61 -9.94
N ALA A 51 -12.59 -10.46 -10.23
CA ALA A 51 -12.07 -9.33 -10.99
C ALA A 51 -12.69 -9.26 -12.39
N MET A 52 -12.81 -10.40 -13.09
CA MET A 52 -13.41 -10.45 -14.43
C MET A 52 -14.90 -10.07 -14.40
N LYS A 53 -15.62 -10.50 -13.37
CA LYS A 53 -17.03 -10.15 -13.16
C LYS A 53 -17.21 -8.66 -12.96
N GLU A 54 -16.44 -8.06 -12.04
CA GLU A 54 -16.55 -6.62 -11.76
C GLU A 54 -16.04 -5.77 -12.93
N TYR A 55 -15.01 -6.22 -13.64
CA TYR A 55 -14.54 -5.55 -14.85
C TYR A 55 -15.61 -5.47 -15.93
N ASN A 56 -16.23 -6.60 -16.28
CA ASN A 56 -17.27 -6.63 -17.32
C ASN A 56 -18.53 -5.84 -16.90
N LYS A 57 -18.83 -5.79 -15.60
CA LYS A 57 -19.93 -4.97 -15.07
C LYS A 57 -19.64 -3.48 -15.15
N ALA A 58 -18.39 -3.07 -14.92
CA ALA A 58 -17.96 -1.67 -14.98
C ALA A 58 -17.69 -1.19 -16.41
N SER A 59 -17.34 -2.10 -17.32
CA SER A 59 -17.14 -1.77 -18.72
C SER A 59 -18.47 -1.39 -19.40
N ARG A 60 -18.38 -0.43 -20.33
CA ARG A 60 -19.49 -0.01 -21.20
C ARG A 60 -19.44 -0.67 -22.58
N ASP A 61 -18.48 -1.56 -22.77
CA ASP A 61 -18.33 -2.27 -24.04
C ASP A 61 -19.53 -3.18 -24.29
N LYS A 62 -19.82 -3.40 -25.56
CA LYS A 62 -20.92 -4.27 -26.01
C LYS A 62 -20.71 -5.74 -25.65
N TYR A 63 -19.46 -6.15 -25.45
CA TYR A 63 -19.07 -7.54 -25.28
C TYR A 63 -18.37 -7.77 -23.95
N ASN A 64 -18.55 -8.98 -23.42
CA ASN A 64 -17.82 -9.44 -22.25
C ASN A 64 -16.41 -9.85 -22.64
N PHE A 65 -15.46 -9.46 -21.81
CA PHE A 65 -14.07 -9.88 -21.90
C PHE A 65 -13.85 -11.16 -21.10
N ARG A 66 -12.80 -11.88 -21.48
CA ARG A 66 -12.29 -13.05 -20.76
C ARG A 66 -10.78 -12.93 -20.63
N VAL A 67 -10.25 -13.49 -19.56
CA VAL A 67 -8.79 -13.61 -19.38
C VAL A 67 -8.27 -14.70 -20.31
N VAL A 68 -7.25 -14.37 -21.10
CA VAL A 68 -6.56 -15.31 -22.00
C VAL A 68 -5.30 -15.85 -21.33
N GLU A 69 -4.56 -14.97 -20.67
CA GLU A 69 -3.31 -15.29 -20.00
C GLU A 69 -3.14 -14.41 -18.75
N VAL A 70 -2.69 -15.02 -17.65
CA VAL A 70 -2.28 -14.30 -16.45
C VAL A 70 -0.76 -14.13 -16.50
N LEU A 71 -0.28 -12.89 -16.60
CA LEU A 71 1.16 -12.62 -16.71
C LEU A 71 1.86 -12.74 -15.35
N LYS A 72 1.24 -12.23 -14.29
CA LYS A 72 1.82 -12.16 -12.95
C LYS A 72 0.77 -12.36 -11.86
N THR A 73 1.16 -13.04 -10.80
CA THR A 73 0.30 -13.34 -9.64
C THR A 73 1.06 -12.99 -8.38
N GLN A 74 0.52 -12.04 -7.62
CA GLN A 74 1.13 -11.54 -6.40
C GLN A 74 0.07 -11.38 -5.32
N GLU A 75 0.46 -11.63 -4.08
CA GLU A 75 -0.35 -11.34 -2.92
C GLU A 75 0.35 -10.41 -1.93
N GLN A 76 -0.46 -9.78 -1.10
CA GLN A 76 0.02 -8.94 -0.02
C GLN A 76 -0.78 -9.26 1.23
N VAL A 77 -0.13 -9.94 2.17
CA VAL A 77 -0.74 -10.28 3.45
C VAL A 77 -0.56 -9.11 4.41
N LYS A 78 -1.67 -8.42 4.70
CA LYS A 78 -1.73 -7.51 5.83
C LYS A 78 -2.08 -8.32 7.07
N TRP A 79 -1.20 -8.32 8.07
CA TRP A 79 -1.51 -8.95 9.35
C TRP A 79 -2.47 -8.05 10.10
N CYS A 80 -3.52 -8.65 10.67
CA CYS A 80 -4.30 -8.00 11.70
C CYS A 80 -3.34 -7.62 12.84
N GLU A 81 -3.41 -6.36 13.27
CA GLU A 81 -2.58 -5.83 14.35
C GLU A 81 -2.79 -6.72 15.59
N GLY A 82 -1.73 -7.43 16.02
CA GLY A 82 -1.78 -8.37 17.16
C GLY A 82 -1.56 -9.86 16.86
N ALA A 83 -1.36 -10.28 15.60
CA ALA A 83 -1.01 -11.67 15.30
C ALA A 83 0.50 -11.95 15.52
N PRO A 84 0.89 -13.05 16.18
CA PRO A 84 2.30 -13.40 16.37
C PRO A 84 2.96 -13.68 15.02
N GLN A 85 4.18 -13.16 14.85
CA GLN A 85 5.01 -13.45 13.68
C GLN A 85 5.59 -14.87 13.81
N PRO A 86 5.63 -15.66 12.71
CA PRO A 86 6.33 -16.94 12.69
C PRO A 86 7.86 -16.76 12.74
#